data_AF-A0A936NRC1-F1
#
_entry.id   AF-A0A936NRC1-F1
#
_cell.length_a   1.000
_cell.length_b   1.000
_cell.length_c   1.000
_cell.angle_alpha   90.00
_cell.angle_beta   90.00
_cell.angle_gamma   90.00
#
_symmetry.space_group_name_H-M   'P 1'
#
loop_
_entity.id
_entity.type
_entity.pdbx_description
1 polymer ?
#
loop_
_entity_poly.entity_id
_entity_poly.type
_entity_poly.pdbx_seq_one_letter_code
_entity_poly.pdbx_strand_id
1 'polypeptide(L)'
;MKCPQIEKLLPLYVGDDLPADQMESVRTHLADCTQCFEMAAGFSESRSWFREAAIPSFDEADLANMRASVHQRIAEEHEIPGLLDRIFASLSLRPVFVAAAAAIILLGAVLYGLRSVDKPPNQVKPDIAREAEIRDGNEVIDPTGRKTPQTAGRDKPRRIRRKAVKTRSDLIARTDPLPLETKQEPSEQLRIELQTSDPNIRIIWLARK
;
A
#
# COMPACT_ATOMS: atom_id res chain seq x y z
N MET A 1 -31.90 21.40 16.83
CA MET A 1 -30.47 21.01 16.86
C MET A 1 -29.61 22.22 17.16
N LYS A 2 -28.35 22.05 17.57
CA LYS A 2 -27.40 23.17 17.78
C LYS A 2 -26.64 23.47 16.48
N CYS A 3 -26.32 24.74 16.20
CA CYS A 3 -25.61 25.15 14.98
C CYS A 3 -24.32 24.35 14.70
N PRO A 4 -23.44 24.05 15.69
CA PRO A 4 -22.22 23.28 15.43
C PRO A 4 -22.46 21.82 15.01
N GLN A 5 -23.65 21.28 15.29
CA GLN A 5 -24.04 19.94 14.81
C GLN A 5 -24.51 20.03 13.37
N ILE A 6 -25.31 21.06 13.04
CA ILE A 6 -25.83 21.30 11.70
C ILE A 6 -24.70 21.60 10.71
N GLU A 7 -23.73 22.42 11.11
CA GLU A 7 -22.55 22.74 10.30
C GLU A 7 -21.83 21.48 9.77
N LYS A 8 -21.74 20.43 10.59
CA LYS A 8 -21.13 19.15 10.18
C LYS A 8 -22.00 18.33 9.23
N LEU A 9 -23.31 18.54 9.26
CA LEU A 9 -24.29 17.84 8.44
C LEU A 9 -24.62 18.58 7.14
N LEU A 10 -24.31 19.87 7.04
CA LEU A 10 -24.61 20.70 5.88
C LEU A 10 -24.01 20.16 4.57
N PRO A 11 -22.73 19.74 4.48
CA PRO A 11 -22.19 19.15 3.25
C PRO A 11 -22.95 17.90 2.80
N LEU A 12 -23.34 17.04 3.74
CA LEU A 12 -24.10 15.82 3.48
C LEU A 12 -25.56 16.12 3.09
N TYR A 13 -26.17 17.13 3.73
CA TYR A 13 -27.50 17.61 3.39
C TYR A 13 -27.55 18.16 1.97
N VAL A 14 -26.61 19.04 1.61
CA VAL A 14 -26.51 19.60 0.26
C VAL A 14 -26.17 18.53 -0.78
N GLY A 15 -25.51 17.44 -0.36
CA GLY A 15 -25.20 16.26 -1.18
C GLY A 15 -26.38 15.32 -1.44
N ASP A 16 -27.48 15.45 -0.68
CA ASP A 16 -28.56 14.46 -0.57
C ASP A 16 -28.13 13.10 0.04
N ASP A 17 -27.03 13.10 0.81
CA ASP A 17 -26.41 11.89 1.41
C ASP A 17 -26.85 11.66 2.87
N LEU A 18 -27.80 12.44 3.36
CA LEU A 18 -28.26 12.39 4.74
C LEU A 18 -29.49 11.47 4.89
N PRO A 19 -29.58 10.62 5.93
CA PRO A 19 -30.78 9.82 6.15
C PRO A 19 -32.01 10.71 6.42
N ALA A 20 -33.20 10.20 6.06
CA ALA A 20 -34.43 10.99 6.01
C ALA A 20 -34.80 11.67 7.35
N ASP A 21 -34.51 11.01 8.47
CA ASP A 21 -34.74 11.54 9.82
C ASP A 21 -33.87 12.78 10.11
N GLN A 22 -32.60 12.74 9.73
CA GLN A 22 -31.68 13.85 9.89
C GLN A 22 -31.94 14.96 8.87
N MET A 23 -32.36 14.61 7.65
CA MET A 23 -32.69 15.57 6.60
C MET A 23 -33.82 16.51 7.04
N GLU A 24 -34.87 15.97 7.67
CA GLU A 24 -35.97 16.78 8.18
C GLU A 24 -35.50 17.68 9.34
N SER A 25 -34.71 17.15 10.26
CA SER A 25 -34.20 17.95 11.37
C SER A 25 -33.25 19.08 10.92
N VAL A 26 -32.48 18.87 9.85
CA VAL A 26 -31.66 19.93 9.23
C VAL A 26 -32.55 20.95 8.55
N ARG A 27 -33.56 20.51 7.76
CA ARG A 27 -34.52 21.39 7.10
C ARG A 27 -35.25 22.30 8.08
N THR A 28 -35.74 21.75 9.20
CA THR A 28 -36.38 22.55 10.27
C THR A 28 -35.41 23.61 10.81
N HIS A 29 -34.15 23.25 11.06
CA HIS A 29 -33.17 24.22 11.56
C HIS A 29 -32.82 25.32 10.55
N LEU A 30 -32.73 24.98 9.27
CA LEU A 30 -32.44 25.96 8.21
C LEU A 30 -33.59 26.97 8.02
N ALA A 31 -34.83 26.58 8.32
CA ALA A 31 -35.96 27.51 8.34
C ALA A 31 -35.84 28.56 9.46
N ASP A 32 -35.22 28.18 10.60
CA ASP A 32 -35.13 29.03 11.79
C ASP A 32 -33.79 29.79 11.93
N CYS A 33 -32.74 29.38 11.20
CA CYS A 33 -31.38 29.91 11.36
C CYS A 33 -30.77 30.41 10.04
N THR A 34 -30.77 31.74 9.84
CA THR A 34 -30.22 32.40 8.66
C THR A 34 -28.74 32.09 8.40
N GLN A 35 -27.92 32.01 9.45
CA GLN A 35 -26.48 31.72 9.31
C GLN A 35 -26.24 30.32 8.72
N CYS A 36 -26.98 29.31 9.19
CA CYS A 36 -26.86 27.95 8.65
C CYS A 36 -27.44 27.87 7.23
N PHE A 37 -28.48 28.66 6.94
CA PHE A 37 -29.05 28.76 5.59
C PHE A 37 -28.05 29.35 4.58
N GLU A 38 -27.39 30.46 4.91
CA GLU A 38 -26.36 31.06 4.05
C GLU A 38 -25.19 30.10 3.80
N MET A 39 -24.76 29.37 4.84
CA MET A 39 -23.72 28.35 4.70
C MET A 39 -24.15 27.20 3.78
N ALA A 40 -25.40 26.73 3.90
CA ALA A 40 -25.97 25.73 3.00
C ALA A 40 -25.98 26.22 1.54
N ALA A 41 -26.34 27.50 1.34
CA ALA A 41 -26.35 28.12 0.02
C ALA A 41 -24.93 28.14 -0.60
N GLY A 42 -23.90 28.52 0.17
CA GLY A 42 -22.51 28.50 -0.30
C GLY A 42 -22.00 27.11 -0.69
N PHE A 43 -22.40 26.06 0.04
CA PHE A 43 -22.12 24.69 -0.36
C PHE A 43 -22.85 24.30 -1.66
N SER A 44 -24.10 24.75 -1.84
CA SER A 44 -24.87 24.45 -3.05
C SER A 44 -24.29 25.11 -4.30
N GLU A 45 -23.80 26.34 -4.17
CA GLU A 45 -23.09 27.06 -5.24
C GLU A 45 -21.76 26.39 -5.61
N SER A 46 -20.99 25.98 -4.59
CA SER A 46 -19.76 25.21 -4.82
C SER A 46 -20.07 23.89 -5.55
N ARG A 47 -21.15 23.21 -5.17
CA ARG A 47 -21.60 21.97 -5.83
C ARG A 47 -22.05 22.21 -7.27
N SER A 48 -22.75 23.31 -7.56
CA SER A 48 -23.17 23.64 -8.92
C SER A 48 -21.95 23.92 -9.81
N TRP A 49 -20.94 24.64 -9.32
CA TRP A 49 -19.67 24.83 -10.03
C TRP A 49 -19.00 23.50 -10.41
N PHE A 50 -18.95 22.52 -9.49
CA PHE A 50 -18.39 21.20 -9.78
C PHE A 50 -19.24 20.38 -10.76
N ARG A 51 -20.56 20.60 -10.81
CA ARG A 51 -21.46 19.92 -11.75
C ARG A 51 -21.44 20.55 -13.14
N GLU A 52 -21.31 21.87 -13.21
CA GLU A 52 -21.20 22.64 -14.46
C GLU A 52 -19.84 22.48 -15.12
N ALA A 53 -18.78 22.25 -14.32
CA ALA A 53 -17.53 21.70 -14.81
C ALA A 53 -17.78 20.27 -15.31
N ALA A 54 -18.37 20.16 -16.50
CA ALA A 54 -18.66 18.89 -17.14
C ALA A 54 -17.42 18.02 -17.07
N ILE A 55 -17.57 16.82 -16.50
CA ILE A 55 -16.52 15.81 -16.57
C ILE A 55 -16.26 15.62 -18.06
N PRO A 56 -15.05 15.94 -18.56
CA PRO A 56 -14.76 15.71 -19.96
C PRO A 56 -15.04 14.23 -20.24
N SER A 57 -15.84 13.96 -21.27
CA SER A 57 -16.09 12.60 -21.69
C SER A 57 -14.78 12.05 -22.24
N PHE A 58 -14.10 11.22 -21.46
CA PHE A 58 -12.96 10.46 -21.93
C PHE A 58 -13.47 9.27 -22.72
N ASP A 59 -12.93 9.05 -23.91
CA ASP A 59 -13.17 7.79 -24.60
C ASP A 59 -12.33 6.66 -23.97
N GLU A 60 -12.61 5.41 -24.36
CA GLU A 60 -11.86 4.26 -23.82
C GLU A 60 -10.37 4.32 -24.22
N ALA A 61 -10.03 4.97 -25.33
CA ALA A 61 -8.65 5.10 -25.78
C ALA A 61 -7.85 6.05 -24.88
N ASP A 62 -8.42 7.19 -24.50
CA ASP A 62 -7.85 8.14 -23.56
C ASP A 62 -7.62 7.50 -22.19
N LEU A 63 -8.60 6.74 -21.70
CA LEU A 63 -8.48 6.01 -20.44
C LEU A 63 -7.41 4.91 -20.51
N ALA A 64 -7.34 4.18 -21.62
CA ALA A 64 -6.29 3.17 -21.83
C ALA A 64 -4.89 3.81 -21.85
N ASN A 65 -4.73 4.95 -22.52
CA ASN A 65 -3.48 5.70 -22.56
C ASN A 65 -3.08 6.22 -21.17
N MET A 66 -4.04 6.77 -20.41
CA MET A 66 -3.78 7.23 -19.04
C MET A 66 -3.36 6.06 -18.15
N ARG A 67 -4.03 4.91 -18.24
CA ARG A 67 -3.69 3.70 -17.49
C ARG A 67 -2.30 3.18 -17.85
N ALA A 68 -1.96 3.13 -19.14
CA ALA A 68 -0.65 2.71 -19.61
C ALA A 68 0.46 3.64 -19.09
N SER A 69 0.25 4.96 -19.15
CA SER A 69 1.22 5.94 -18.65
C SER A 69 1.43 5.84 -17.14
N VAL A 70 0.36 5.65 -16.36
CA VAL A 70 0.47 5.45 -14.90
C VAL A 70 1.23 4.17 -14.57
N HIS A 71 0.94 3.05 -15.25
CA HIS A 71 1.68 1.81 -15.04
C HIS A 71 3.15 1.94 -15.41
N GLN A 72 3.46 2.64 -16.50
CA GLN A 72 4.84 2.91 -16.89
C GLN A 72 5.57 3.71 -15.80
N ARG A 73 4.97 4.78 -15.27
CA ARG A 73 5.59 5.57 -14.18
C ARG A 73 5.78 4.74 -12.91
N ILE A 74 4.81 3.91 -12.55
CA ILE A 74 4.93 3.03 -11.38
C ILE A 74 6.07 2.02 -11.58
N ALA A 75 6.21 1.46 -12.79
CA ALA A 75 7.30 0.56 -13.12
C ALA A 75 8.67 1.26 -13.04
N GLU A 76 8.80 2.45 -13.63
CA GLU A 76 10.02 3.27 -13.57
C GLU A 76 10.39 3.64 -12.12
N GLU A 77 9.40 3.93 -11.27
CA GLU A 77 9.64 4.29 -9.87
C GLU A 77 9.90 3.08 -8.95
N HIS A 78 9.35 1.90 -9.29
CA HIS A 78 9.69 0.64 -8.61
C HIS A 78 11.02 0.04 -9.08
N GLU A 79 11.53 0.49 -10.23
CA GLU A 79 12.89 0.17 -10.69
C GLU A 79 13.97 0.98 -9.96
N ILE A 80 13.65 1.82 -8.96
CA ILE A 80 14.67 2.33 -8.05
C ILE A 80 15.27 1.11 -7.34
N PRO A 81 16.49 0.67 -7.69
CA PRO A 81 17.05 -0.54 -7.11
C PRO A 81 17.11 -0.33 -5.61
N GLY A 82 16.56 -1.28 -4.86
CA GLY A 82 16.55 -1.19 -3.41
C GLY A 82 17.96 -0.87 -2.93
N LEU A 83 18.08 -0.09 -1.85
CA LEU A 83 19.39 0.30 -1.32
C LEU A 83 20.28 -0.95 -1.05
N LEU A 84 19.64 -2.09 -0.78
CA LEU A 84 20.26 -3.42 -0.71
C LEU A 84 20.75 -3.93 -2.07
N ASP A 85 19.98 -3.81 -3.15
CA ASP A 85 20.42 -4.21 -4.50
C ASP A 85 21.65 -3.44 -4.97
N ARG A 86 21.81 -2.16 -4.61
CA ARG A 86 23.05 -1.42 -4.89
C ARG A 86 24.25 -1.94 -4.08
N ILE A 87 24.03 -2.37 -2.83
CA ILE A 87 25.09 -2.96 -1.99
C ILE A 87 25.48 -4.34 -2.53
N PHE A 88 24.51 -5.20 -2.87
CA PHE A 88 24.77 -6.53 -3.38
C PHE A 88 25.24 -6.54 -4.85
N ALA A 89 24.89 -5.55 -5.67
CA ALA A 89 25.41 -5.43 -7.04
C ALA A 89 26.89 -4.98 -7.06
N SER A 90 27.32 -4.19 -6.08
CA SER A 90 28.73 -3.77 -5.97
C SER A 90 29.61 -4.81 -5.29
N LEU A 91 29.04 -5.68 -4.46
CA LEU A 91 29.71 -6.89 -3.99
C LEU A 91 29.50 -8.03 -4.99
N SER A 92 30.42 -8.19 -5.94
CA SER A 92 30.55 -9.38 -6.79
C SER A 92 30.95 -10.61 -5.98
N LEU A 93 30.17 -10.98 -4.96
CA LEU A 93 30.34 -12.14 -4.08
C LEU A 93 29.91 -13.46 -4.74
N ARG A 94 29.34 -13.42 -5.94
CA ARG A 94 28.95 -14.61 -6.70
C ARG A 94 30.05 -15.69 -6.81
N PRO A 95 31.33 -15.39 -7.14
CA PRO A 95 32.39 -16.40 -7.14
C PRO A 95 32.77 -16.85 -5.72
N VAL A 96 32.66 -15.98 -4.70
CA VAL A 96 33.00 -16.33 -3.31
C VAL A 96 32.01 -17.35 -2.74
N PHE A 97 30.71 -17.18 -3.00
CA PHE A 97 29.70 -18.15 -2.56
C PHE A 97 29.81 -19.49 -3.28
N VAL A 98 30.13 -19.50 -4.58
CA VAL A 98 30.38 -20.74 -5.34
C VAL A 98 31.61 -21.47 -4.79
N ALA A 99 32.70 -20.74 -4.53
CA ALA A 99 33.91 -21.30 -3.92
C ALA A 99 33.65 -21.84 -2.50
N ALA A 100 32.88 -21.12 -1.68
CA ALA A 100 32.50 -21.56 -0.34
C ALA A 100 31.63 -22.82 -0.36
N ALA A 101 30.63 -22.90 -1.26
CA ALA A 101 29.81 -24.08 -1.42
C ALA A 101 30.65 -25.29 -1.87
N ALA A 102 31.56 -25.11 -2.83
CA ALA A 102 32.48 -26.16 -3.25
C ALA A 102 33.41 -26.62 -2.11
N ALA A 103 33.92 -25.69 -1.30
CA ALA A 103 34.74 -26.01 -0.14
C ALA A 103 33.98 -26.81 0.93
N ILE A 104 32.70 -26.47 1.19
CA ILE A 104 31.86 -27.22 2.13
C ILE A 104 31.58 -28.63 1.61
N ILE A 105 31.31 -28.80 0.31
CA ILE A 105 31.11 -30.12 -0.31
C ILE A 105 32.37 -30.97 -0.21
N LEU A 106 33.54 -30.39 -0.52
CA LEU A 106 34.83 -31.07 -0.40
C LEU A 106 35.13 -31.46 1.04
N LEU A 107 34.91 -30.56 2.00
CA LEU A 107 35.09 -30.83 3.42
C LEU A 107 34.16 -31.94 3.90
N GLY A 108 32.89 -31.91 3.47
CA GLY A 108 31.91 -32.96 3.77
C GLY A 108 32.33 -34.32 3.20
N ALA A 109 32.84 -34.36 1.97
CA ALA A 109 33.34 -35.58 1.34
C ALA A 109 34.56 -36.15 2.08
N VAL A 110 35.51 -35.30 2.49
CA VAL A 110 36.68 -35.72 3.29
C VAL A 110 36.25 -36.29 4.63
N LEU A 111 35.37 -35.60 5.36
CA LEU A 111 34.87 -36.06 6.66
C LEU A 111 34.06 -37.37 6.53
N TYR A 112 33.30 -37.54 5.45
CA TYR A 112 32.57 -38.77 5.16
C TYR A 112 33.52 -39.94 4.86
N GLY A 113 34.58 -39.70 4.07
CA GLY A 113 35.60 -40.69 3.78
C GLY A 113 36.31 -41.18 5.04
N LEU A 114 36.74 -40.25 5.90
CA LEU A 114 37.40 -40.59 7.17
C LEU A 114 36.51 -41.42 8.10
N ARG A 115 35.20 -41.13 8.16
CA ARG A 115 34.24 -41.92 8.96
C ARG A 115 33.91 -43.29 8.38
N SER A 116 34.09 -43.48 7.08
CA SER A 116 33.71 -44.74 6.41
C SER A 116 34.77 -45.83 6.57
N VAL A 117 36.00 -45.48 6.96
CA VAL A 117 37.09 -46.44 7.24
C VAL A 117 36.82 -47.28 8.49
N ASP A 118 36.07 -46.75 9.46
CA ASP A 118 35.80 -47.42 10.74
C ASP A 118 34.51 -48.24 10.77
N LYS A 119 33.81 -48.41 9.64
CA LYS A 119 32.66 -49.32 9.62
C LYS A 119 33.19 -50.77 9.59
N PRO A 120 33.04 -51.55 10.69
CA PRO A 120 33.38 -52.96 10.65
C PRO A 120 32.53 -53.63 9.55
N PRO A 121 33.08 -54.63 8.84
CA PRO A 121 32.38 -55.30 7.77
C PRO A 121 31.02 -55.77 8.27
N ASN A 122 30.00 -55.29 7.56
CA ASN A 122 28.59 -55.57 7.72
C ASN A 122 28.38 -57.06 8.02
N GLN A 123 28.13 -57.41 9.29
CA GLN A 123 27.60 -58.72 9.62
C GLN A 123 26.21 -58.78 9.00
N VAL A 124 26.13 -59.46 7.86
CA VAL A 124 24.89 -59.84 7.19
C VAL A 124 24.03 -60.55 8.22
N LYS A 125 23.05 -59.84 8.78
CA LYS A 125 22.04 -60.44 9.63
C LYS A 125 21.14 -61.26 8.69
N PRO A 126 21.11 -62.60 8.79
CA PRO A 126 20.27 -63.39 7.94
C PRO A 126 18.81 -63.04 8.21
N ASP A 127 18.15 -62.83 7.08
CA ASP A 127 16.72 -62.65 6.92
C ASP A 127 15.99 -63.84 7.54
N ILE A 128 15.41 -63.62 8.73
CA ILE A 128 14.35 -64.50 9.24
C ILE A 128 13.06 -63.73 9.03
N ALA A 129 12.42 -64.10 7.93
CA ALA A 129 11.00 -64.08 7.70
C ALA A 129 10.18 -63.88 8.98
N ARG A 130 9.43 -62.78 9.04
CA ARG A 130 8.18 -62.79 9.77
C ARG A 130 7.10 -62.14 8.94
N GLU A 131 6.45 -63.04 8.21
CA GLU A 131 5.06 -62.99 7.77
C GLU A 131 4.13 -62.26 8.76
N ALA A 132 3.17 -61.57 8.13
CA ALA A 132 1.80 -61.35 8.58
C ALA A 132 1.57 -60.51 9.85
N GLU A 133 1.14 -59.26 9.64
CA GLU A 133 -0.19 -58.89 10.14
C GLU A 133 -0.78 -57.76 9.27
N ILE A 134 -1.61 -58.17 8.31
CA ILE A 134 -2.59 -57.31 7.67
C ILE A 134 -3.60 -56.98 8.77
N ARG A 135 -3.54 -55.76 9.32
CA ARG A 135 -4.63 -55.20 10.11
C ARG A 135 -5.38 -54.19 9.26
N ASP A 136 -6.39 -54.74 8.61
CA ASP A 136 -7.52 -54.06 8.02
C ASP A 136 -8.17 -53.17 9.09
N GLY A 137 -8.15 -51.86 8.84
CA GLY A 137 -8.64 -50.81 9.72
C GLY A 137 -9.58 -49.92 8.94
N ASN A 138 -10.78 -50.43 8.70
CA ASN A 138 -11.91 -49.76 8.09
C ASN A 138 -12.30 -48.51 8.91
N GLU A 139 -11.80 -47.33 8.52
CA GLU A 139 -12.23 -46.05 9.08
C GLU A 139 -13.52 -45.62 8.38
N VAL A 140 -14.62 -45.74 9.14
CA VAL A 140 -15.98 -45.35 8.75
C VAL A 140 -16.01 -43.86 8.45
N ILE A 141 -16.22 -43.52 7.18
CA ILE A 141 -16.58 -42.17 6.75
C ILE A 141 -18.03 -41.92 7.18
N ASP A 142 -18.22 -41.00 8.14
CA ASP A 142 -19.50 -40.39 8.45
C ASP A 142 -19.96 -39.51 7.26
N PRO A 143 -21.10 -39.81 6.61
CA PRO A 143 -21.60 -39.02 5.48
C PRO A 143 -22.31 -37.73 5.89
N THR A 144 -22.39 -37.38 7.17
CA THR A 144 -23.01 -36.13 7.60
C THR A 144 -21.98 -35.02 7.74
N GLY A 145 -21.52 -34.53 6.59
CA GLY A 145 -20.61 -33.39 6.44
C GLY A 145 -21.18 -32.06 6.95
N ARG A 146 -21.36 -31.93 8.27
CA ARG A 146 -21.70 -30.66 8.93
C ARG A 146 -20.67 -30.35 9.99
N LYS A 147 -19.52 -29.84 9.53
CA LYS A 147 -18.56 -29.14 10.40
C LYS A 147 -19.17 -27.79 10.78
N THR A 148 -19.73 -27.73 11.98
CA THR A 148 -20.09 -26.48 12.66
C THR A 148 -18.81 -25.70 12.96
N PRO A 149 -18.57 -24.49 12.42
CA PRO A 149 -17.46 -23.65 12.86
C PRO A 149 -17.89 -22.97 14.15
N GLN A 150 -17.50 -23.56 15.28
CA GLN A 150 -17.60 -22.92 16.59
C GLN A 150 -16.24 -22.35 16.95
N THR A 151 -15.99 -21.10 16.55
CA THR A 151 -14.93 -20.28 17.15
C THR A 151 -15.44 -18.84 17.25
N ALA A 152 -16.15 -18.58 18.35
CA ALA A 152 -16.31 -17.24 18.89
C ALA A 152 -14.95 -16.75 19.43
N GLY A 153 -14.06 -16.36 18.51
CA GLY A 153 -12.82 -15.68 18.81
C GLY A 153 -13.11 -14.20 19.07
N ARG A 154 -13.03 -13.79 20.34
CA ARG A 154 -12.99 -12.38 20.75
C ARG A 154 -11.88 -11.66 19.99
N ASP A 155 -12.25 -10.84 19.01
CA ASP A 155 -11.37 -9.84 18.41
C ASP A 155 -11.02 -8.79 19.48
N LYS A 156 -9.84 -8.96 20.09
CA LYS A 156 -9.20 -7.88 20.83
C LYS A 156 -8.64 -6.90 19.79
N PRO A 157 -8.92 -5.59 19.91
CA PRO A 157 -8.38 -4.60 18.98
C PRO A 157 -6.84 -4.64 19.05
N ARG A 158 -6.24 -5.12 17.96
CA ARG A 158 -4.81 -5.12 17.74
C ARG A 158 -4.34 -3.66 17.71
N ARG A 159 -3.85 -3.17 18.86
CA ARG A 159 -3.17 -1.88 18.98
C ARG A 159 -2.01 -1.87 17.98
N ILE A 160 -2.23 -1.26 16.82
CA ILE A 160 -1.18 -0.94 15.87
C ILE A 160 -0.30 0.09 16.57
N ARG A 161 0.79 -0.40 17.15
CA ARG A 161 1.86 0.40 17.74
C ARG A 161 2.56 1.10 16.57
N ARG A 162 2.05 2.28 16.21
CA ARG A 162 2.70 3.20 15.27
C ARG A 162 4.11 3.43 15.79
N LYS A 163 5.10 2.77 15.19
CA LYS A 163 6.50 3.12 15.41
C LYS A 163 6.66 4.52 14.84
N ALA A 164 7.08 5.45 15.69
CA ALA A 164 7.46 6.79 15.27
C ALA A 164 8.50 6.64 14.15
N VAL A 165 8.07 6.98 12.92
CA VAL A 165 8.97 7.16 11.79
C VAL A 165 9.83 8.35 12.17
N LYS A 166 11.08 8.08 12.53
CA LYS A 166 12.08 9.11 12.84
C LYS A 166 12.42 9.77 11.50
N THR A 167 11.82 10.94 11.28
CA THR A 167 12.01 11.78 10.10
C THR A 167 13.50 12.02 9.92
N ARG A 168 14.05 11.49 8.83
CA ARG A 168 15.46 11.60 8.44
C ARG A 168 15.63 12.93 7.70
N SER A 169 15.41 14.05 8.40
CA SER A 169 15.43 15.40 7.82
C SER A 169 16.82 16.05 7.77
N ASP A 170 17.88 15.38 8.22
CA ASP A 170 19.19 16.04 8.40
C ASP A 170 20.26 15.69 7.34
N LEU A 171 19.90 15.12 6.19
CA LEU A 171 20.89 14.68 5.18
C LEU A 171 20.76 15.32 3.79
N ILE A 172 20.15 16.50 3.68
CA ILE A 172 20.21 17.33 2.47
C ILE A 172 20.64 18.74 2.87
N ALA A 173 21.86 18.84 3.42
CA ALA A 173 22.55 20.11 3.60
C ALA A 173 23.93 19.96 2.99
N ARG A 174 24.01 20.14 1.66
CA ARG A 174 25.17 20.51 0.82
C ARG A 174 24.97 19.97 -0.59
N THR A 175 24.23 20.72 -1.38
CA THR A 175 24.39 20.70 -2.84
C THR A 175 24.39 22.15 -3.23
N ASP A 176 25.56 22.65 -3.62
CA ASP A 176 25.75 24.02 -4.05
C ASP A 176 24.85 24.30 -5.27
N PRO A 177 24.06 25.38 -5.26
CA PRO A 177 23.21 25.71 -6.40
C PRO A 177 24.10 26.14 -7.57
N LEU A 178 24.12 25.33 -8.63
CA LEU A 178 24.59 25.75 -9.95
C LEU A 178 23.68 26.89 -10.44
N PRO A 179 24.24 28.04 -10.87
CA PRO A 179 23.44 29.12 -11.42
C PRO A 179 22.98 28.74 -12.84
N LEU A 180 21.75 28.26 -12.94
CA LEU A 180 21.02 28.19 -14.20
C LEU A 180 20.15 29.44 -14.30
N GLU A 181 20.72 30.47 -14.91
CA GLU A 181 20.01 31.66 -15.39
C GLU A 181 19.00 31.23 -16.47
N THR A 182 17.83 30.79 -16.00
CA THR A 182 16.68 30.55 -16.87
C THR A 182 16.09 31.91 -17.20
N LYS A 183 16.42 32.39 -18.40
CA LYS A 183 15.87 33.60 -19.00
C LYS A 183 14.35 33.50 -19.02
N GLN A 184 13.68 34.11 -18.04
CA GLN A 184 12.23 34.20 -17.97
C GLN A 184 11.75 35.10 -19.10
N GLU A 185 11.31 34.49 -20.20
CA GLU A 185 10.42 35.13 -21.15
C GLU A 185 9.17 35.60 -20.39
N PRO A 186 8.73 36.87 -20.55
CA PRO A 186 7.56 37.40 -19.88
C PRO A 186 6.29 36.74 -20.46
N SER A 187 5.95 35.57 -19.96
CA SER A 187 4.68 34.93 -20.28
C SER A 187 3.54 35.81 -19.76
N GLU A 188 2.64 36.20 -20.65
CA GLU A 188 1.45 37.03 -20.41
C GLU A 188 0.40 36.40 -19.45
N GLN A 189 0.78 35.32 -18.76
CA GLN A 189 -0.05 34.55 -17.85
C GLN A 189 0.25 34.92 -16.41
N LEU A 190 -0.78 35.29 -15.65
CA LEU A 190 -0.71 35.52 -14.22
C LEU A 190 -0.54 34.15 -13.52
N ARG A 191 0.65 33.91 -12.97
CA ARG A 191 0.94 32.72 -12.16
C ARG A 191 0.70 33.04 -10.69
N ILE A 192 -0.22 32.32 -10.06
CA ILE A 192 -0.48 32.37 -8.62
C ILE A 192 0.01 31.05 -8.01
N GLU A 193 0.90 31.13 -7.02
CA GLU A 193 1.46 29.96 -6.33
C GLU A 193 1.03 29.97 -4.86
N LEU A 194 0.31 28.92 -4.45
CA LEU A 194 -0.10 28.71 -3.05
C LEU A 194 0.69 27.55 -2.46
N GLN A 195 1.42 27.83 -1.40
CA GLN A 195 2.16 26.83 -0.63
C GLN A 195 1.27 26.27 0.49
N THR A 196 1.15 24.94 0.57
CA THR A 196 0.37 24.29 1.64
C THR A 196 1.20 24.09 2.90
N SER A 197 0.59 23.57 3.96
CA SER A 197 1.31 23.17 5.19
C SER A 197 2.25 21.99 4.97
N ASP A 198 2.08 21.21 3.90
CA ASP A 198 3.08 20.24 3.44
C ASP A 198 4.04 20.94 2.48
N PRO A 199 5.35 21.07 2.83
CA PRO A 199 6.32 21.78 2.00
C PRO A 199 6.56 21.12 0.63
N ASN A 200 6.13 19.86 0.44
CA ASN A 200 6.25 19.15 -0.83
C ASN A 200 5.04 19.35 -1.75
N ILE A 201 3.96 19.98 -1.29
CA ILE A 201 2.74 20.21 -2.08
C ILE A 201 2.58 21.71 -2.36
N ARG A 202 2.60 22.06 -3.65
CA ARG A 202 2.37 23.42 -4.17
C ARG A 202 1.23 23.39 -5.17
N ILE A 203 0.30 24.34 -5.04
CA ILE A 203 -0.80 24.52 -5.97
C ILE A 203 -0.44 25.70 -6.87
N ILE A 204 -0.32 25.45 -8.17
CA ILE A 204 0.02 26.47 -9.18
C ILE A 204 -1.22 26.72 -10.02
N TRP A 205 -1.72 27.96 -10.01
CA TRP A 205 -2.79 28.41 -10.89
C TRP A 205 -2.21 29.32 -11.98
N LEU A 206 -2.57 29.04 -13.22
CA LEU A 206 -2.18 29.81 -14.39
C LEU A 206 -3.44 30.48 -14.95
N ALA A 207 -3.55 31.79 -14.77
CA ALA A 207 -4.64 32.58 -15.35
C ALA A 207 -4.13 33.36 -16.56
N ARG A 208 -4.94 33.44 -17.62
CA ARG A 208 -4.71 34.41 -18.70
C ARG A 208 -5.11 35.80 -18.18
N LYS A 209 -4.30 36.81 -18.46
CA LYS A 209 -4.67 38.21 -18.18
C LYS A 209 -5.89 38.63 -18.98
#